data_AF-A0A519NVI1-F1
#
_entry.id   AF-A0A519NVI1-F1
#
_cell.length_a   1.000
_cell.length_b   1.000
_cell.length_c   1.000
_cell.angle_alpha   90.00
_cell.angle_beta   90.00
_cell.angle_gamma   90.00
#
_symmetry.space_group_name_H-M   'P 1'
#
loop_
_entity.id
_entity.type
_entity.pdbx_description
1 polymer ?
#
loop_
_entity_poly.entity_id
_entity_poly.type
_entity_poly.pdbx_seq_one_letter_code
_entity_poly.pdbx_strand_id
1 'polypeptide(L)'
;ILGVLANDGLLDGKRILSPEVVAAATRERIHGLDKVLPYEMSWAAGYTRNVGLGIFGPNPDAVGHCGWGGSCAFADAENRLSGAYVMTRQSPHLIGDPRAQRLIDALYAGL
;
A
#
# COMPACT_ATOMS: atom_id res chain seq x y z
N ILE A 1 -6.82 -9.52 -0.34
CA ILE A 1 -7.82 -8.42 -0.22
C ILE A 1 -7.48 -7.26 -1.15
N LEU A 2 -6.31 -6.60 -1.01
CA LEU A 2 -5.97 -5.45 -1.87
C LEU A 2 -5.72 -5.79 -3.36
N GLY A 3 -5.59 -7.07 -3.72
CA GLY A 3 -5.55 -7.51 -5.12
C GLY A 3 -6.73 -7.03 -5.97
N VAL A 4 -7.87 -6.67 -5.36
CA VAL A 4 -8.98 -6.01 -6.06
C VAL A 4 -8.59 -4.63 -6.61
N LEU A 5 -7.73 -3.88 -5.92
CA LEU A 5 -7.23 -2.58 -6.36
C LEU A 5 -6.14 -2.74 -7.41
N ALA A 6 -5.24 -3.72 -7.23
CA ALA A 6 -4.19 -4.02 -8.20
C ALA A 6 -4.73 -4.52 -9.55
N ASN A 7 -5.98 -5.00 -9.58
CA ASN A 7 -6.63 -5.53 -10.78
C ASN A 7 -7.86 -4.69 -11.19
N ASP A 8 -7.84 -3.37 -11.01
CA ASP A 8 -8.87 -2.44 -11.51
C ASP A 8 -10.31 -2.79 -11.08
N GLY A 9 -10.45 -3.25 -9.84
CA GLY A 9 -11.71 -3.62 -9.21
C GLY A 9 -12.13 -5.07 -9.43
N LEU A 10 -11.29 -5.89 -10.07
CA LEU A 10 -11.55 -7.31 -10.30
C LEU A 10 -10.93 -8.19 -9.20
N LEU A 11 -11.67 -9.20 -8.78
CA LEU A 11 -11.17 -10.29 -7.94
C LEU A 11 -11.73 -11.60 -8.50
N ASP A 12 -10.85 -12.57 -8.79
CA ASP A 12 -11.21 -13.86 -9.38
C ASP A 12 -12.10 -13.74 -10.63
N GLY A 13 -11.78 -12.77 -11.49
CA GLY A 13 -12.54 -12.48 -12.72
C GLY A 13 -13.87 -11.76 -12.51
N LYS A 14 -14.28 -11.47 -11.26
CA LYS A 14 -15.53 -10.78 -10.94
C LYS A 14 -15.28 -9.33 -10.60
N ARG A 15 -16.13 -8.43 -11.11
CA ARG A 15 -16.09 -7.00 -10.75
C ARG A 15 -16.68 -6.79 -9.36
N ILE A 16 -15.82 -6.47 -8.41
CA ILE A 16 -16.20 -6.13 -7.04
C ILE A 16 -16.30 -4.61 -6.89
N LEU A 17 -15.40 -3.86 -7.52
CA LEU A 17 -15.41 -2.40 -7.55
C LEU A 17 -15.46 -1.90 -9.01
N SER A 18 -16.19 -0.80 -9.24
CA SER A 18 -16.14 -0.14 -10.54
C SER A 18 -14.80 0.60 -10.69
N PRO A 19 -14.33 0.85 -11.93
CA PRO A 19 -13.12 1.64 -12.15
C PRO A 19 -13.20 3.03 -11.50
N GLU A 20 -14.38 3.65 -11.50
CA GLU A 20 -14.61 4.96 -10.88
C GLU A 20 -14.44 4.90 -9.35
N VAL A 21 -14.89 3.81 -8.73
CA VAL A 21 -14.71 3.59 -7.28
C VAL A 21 -13.23 3.36 -6.96
N VAL A 22 -12.52 2.58 -7.77
CA VAL A 22 -11.07 2.38 -7.59
C VAL A 22 -10.34 3.71 -7.68
N ALA A 23 -10.56 4.48 -8.75
CA ALA A 23 -9.95 5.79 -8.95
C ALA A 23 -10.30 6.77 -7.82
N ALA A 24 -11.56 6.80 -7.39
CA ALA A 24 -11.97 7.62 -6.26
C ALA A 24 -11.27 7.20 -4.96
N ALA A 25 -11.16 5.90 -4.69
CA ALA A 25 -10.58 5.38 -3.46
C ALA A 25 -9.07 5.64 -3.35
N THR A 26 -8.34 5.60 -4.46
CA THR A 26 -6.87 5.73 -4.49
C THR A 26 -6.37 7.15 -4.77
N ARG A 27 -7.23 8.05 -5.29
CA ARG A 27 -6.89 9.46 -5.49
C ARG A 27 -6.50 10.14 -4.16
N GLU A 28 -5.47 10.98 -4.21
CA GLU A 28 -5.05 11.85 -3.09
C GLU A 28 -6.22 12.66 -2.51
N ARG A 29 -6.16 12.89 -1.21
CA ARG A 29 -7.09 13.73 -0.45
C ARG A 29 -6.38 14.80 0.34
N ILE A 30 -5.25 14.46 0.96
CA ILE A 30 -4.41 15.38 1.69
C ILE A 30 -2.97 14.91 1.61
N HIS A 31 -2.04 15.86 1.53
CA HIS A 31 -0.62 15.61 1.47
C HIS A 31 0.13 16.64 2.32
N GLY A 32 1.09 16.17 3.11
CA GLY A 32 2.02 17.00 3.86
C GLY A 32 2.51 16.30 5.12
N LEU A 33 3.28 17.03 5.93
CA LEU A 33 3.70 16.54 7.24
C LEU A 33 2.48 16.23 8.11
N ASP A 34 2.32 14.96 8.47
CA ASP A 34 1.23 14.52 9.32
C ASP A 34 1.43 15.08 10.74
N LYS A 35 0.33 15.47 11.40
CA LYS A 35 0.38 16.09 12.73
C LYS A 35 0.58 15.07 13.85
N VAL A 36 0.42 13.78 13.55
CA VAL A 36 0.50 12.66 14.51
C VAL A 36 1.61 11.71 14.12
N LEU A 37 1.63 11.28 12.86
CA LEU A 37 2.71 10.45 12.34
C LEU A 37 3.92 11.32 11.97
N PRO A 38 5.16 10.91 12.31
CA PRO A 38 6.35 11.72 12.04
C PRO A 38 6.84 11.60 10.59
N TYR A 39 5.93 11.66 9.61
CA TYR A 39 6.22 11.47 8.19
C TYR A 39 5.43 12.47 7.33
N GLU A 40 5.96 12.75 6.14
CA GLU A 40 5.20 13.41 5.08
C GLU A 40 4.32 12.36 4.40
N MET A 41 3.00 12.47 4.61
CA MET A 41 2.03 11.45 4.22
C MET A 41 1.15 11.98 3.09
N SER A 42 1.03 11.22 2.01
CA SER A 42 -0.04 11.38 1.03
C SER A 42 -1.16 10.38 1.34
N TRP A 43 -2.33 10.88 1.72
CA TRP A 43 -3.49 10.09 2.11
C TRP A 43 -4.53 10.07 0.99
N ALA A 44 -5.03 8.88 0.66
CA ALA A 44 -6.23 8.68 -0.16
C ALA A 44 -7.47 8.44 0.74
N ALA A 45 -8.55 7.87 0.20
CA ALA A 45 -9.75 7.56 0.99
C ALA A 45 -9.55 6.30 1.84
N GLY A 46 -8.78 6.42 2.94
CA GLY A 46 -8.48 5.35 3.89
C GLY A 46 -7.17 4.58 3.59
N TYR A 47 -6.49 4.90 2.50
CA TYR A 47 -5.19 4.29 2.15
C TYR A 47 -4.05 5.30 2.27
N THR A 48 -2.89 4.82 2.69
CA THR A 48 -1.61 5.50 2.51
C THR A 48 -1.18 5.35 1.04
N ARG A 49 -0.82 6.44 0.37
CA ARG A 49 -0.19 6.42 -0.96
C ARG A 49 1.32 6.26 -0.80
N ASN A 50 1.97 5.61 -1.77
CA ASN A 50 3.39 5.26 -1.68
C ASN A 50 4.33 6.41 -2.04
N VAL A 51 3.85 7.42 -2.78
CA VAL A 51 4.61 8.62 -3.17
C VAL A 51 5.32 9.25 -1.97
N GLY A 52 6.62 9.49 -2.10
CA GLY A 52 7.48 10.06 -1.04
C GLY A 52 7.92 9.07 0.05
N LEU A 53 7.18 7.97 0.26
CA LEU A 53 7.50 6.97 1.28
C LEU A 53 8.32 5.79 0.74
N GLY A 54 7.97 5.28 -0.44
CA GLY A 54 8.67 4.15 -1.08
C GLY A 54 8.61 2.84 -0.30
N ILE A 55 7.63 2.67 0.59
CA ILE A 55 7.52 1.50 1.49
C ILE A 55 6.68 0.36 0.91
N PHE A 56 6.01 0.56 -0.24
CA PHE A 56 5.20 -0.44 -0.93
C PHE A 56 5.77 -0.80 -2.31
N GLY A 57 7.09 -0.67 -2.48
CA GLY A 57 7.79 -0.89 -3.73
C GLY A 57 8.12 0.40 -4.49
N PRO A 58 8.60 0.29 -5.74
CA PRO A 58 9.07 1.43 -6.53
C PRO A 58 7.95 2.30 -7.12
N ASN A 59 6.74 1.77 -7.30
CA ASN A 59 5.64 2.53 -7.92
C ASN A 59 5.10 3.60 -6.93
N PRO A 60 5.22 4.91 -7.22
CA PRO A 60 4.69 5.96 -6.35
C PRO A 60 3.15 5.97 -6.24
N ASP A 61 2.44 5.39 -7.22
CA ASP A 61 0.97 5.31 -7.22
C ASP A 61 0.42 4.05 -6.51
N ALA A 62 1.30 3.19 -6.00
CA ALA A 62 0.88 2.11 -5.12
C ALA A 62 0.17 2.65 -3.87
N VAL A 63 -0.80 1.88 -3.37
CA VAL A 63 -1.58 2.23 -2.17
C VAL A 63 -1.60 1.07 -1.18
N GLY A 64 -1.71 1.38 0.10
CA GLY A 64 -1.75 0.35 1.13
C GLY A 64 -2.05 0.90 2.51
N HIS A 65 -1.70 0.13 3.53
CA HIS A 65 -1.74 0.56 4.92
C HIS A 65 -0.75 -0.26 5.75
N CYS A 66 -0.14 0.37 6.75
CA CYS A 66 0.69 -0.30 7.76
C CYS A 66 -0.06 -0.48 9.07
N GLY A 67 0.22 -1.55 9.80
CA GLY A 67 -0.30 -1.82 11.14
C GLY A 67 0.80 -1.72 12.19
N TRP A 68 0.42 -1.29 13.39
CA TRP A 68 1.34 -1.25 14.52
C TRP A 68 2.00 -2.62 14.75
N GLY A 69 3.32 -2.61 14.93
CA GLY A 69 4.12 -3.83 15.08
C GLY A 69 4.81 -4.29 13.81
N GLY A 70 4.42 -3.75 12.64
CA GLY A 70 5.13 -3.94 11.37
C GLY A 70 4.37 -4.72 10.29
N SER A 71 3.08 -5.01 10.46
CA SER A 71 2.29 -5.61 9.39
C SER A 71 1.98 -4.58 8.31
N CYS A 72 1.77 -5.02 7.07
CA CYS A 72 1.29 -4.14 6.01
C CYS A 72 0.58 -4.93 4.92
N ALA A 73 -0.25 -4.24 4.14
CA ALA A 73 -0.77 -4.74 2.88
C ALA A 73 -0.77 -3.61 1.86
N PHE A 74 -0.47 -3.93 0.60
CA PHE A 74 -0.43 -2.96 -0.48
C PHE A 74 -0.92 -3.53 -1.82
N ALA A 75 -1.21 -2.63 -2.75
CA ALA A 75 -1.53 -2.90 -4.14
C ALA A 75 -0.84 -1.91 -5.07
N ASP A 76 -0.30 -2.45 -6.15
CA ASP A 76 0.33 -1.76 -7.26
C ASP A 76 -0.40 -2.15 -8.53
N ALA A 77 -1.23 -1.25 -9.05
CA ALA A 77 -2.05 -1.49 -10.22
C ALA A 77 -1.24 -1.55 -11.52
N GLU A 78 -0.10 -0.83 -11.58
CA GLU A 78 0.78 -0.83 -12.75
C GLU A 78 1.39 -2.20 -12.98
N ASN A 79 1.91 -2.83 -11.91
CA ASN A 79 2.48 -4.16 -11.96
C ASN A 79 1.45 -5.28 -11.75
N ARG A 80 0.16 -4.94 -11.61
CA ARG A 80 -0.93 -5.87 -11.24
C ARG A 80 -0.60 -6.76 -10.04
N LEU A 81 0.11 -6.18 -9.08
CA LEU A 81 0.72 -6.85 -7.96
C LEU A 81 0.05 -6.40 -6.66
N SER A 82 -0.14 -7.34 -5.74
CA SER A 82 -0.50 -7.00 -4.36
C SER A 82 0.21 -7.93 -3.40
N GLY A 83 0.52 -7.42 -2.21
CA GLY A 83 1.24 -8.17 -1.20
C GLY A 83 0.75 -7.83 0.20
N ALA A 84 1.00 -8.74 1.14
CA ALA A 84 0.79 -8.49 2.55
C ALA A 84 1.88 -9.18 3.38
N TYR A 85 2.39 -8.48 4.37
CA TYR A 85 3.25 -9.04 5.40
C TYR A 85 2.50 -9.05 6.73
N VAL A 86 2.44 -10.22 7.36
CA VAL A 86 1.69 -10.46 8.59
C VAL A 86 2.57 -11.25 9.56
N MET A 87 2.64 -10.80 10.81
CA MET A 87 3.49 -11.40 11.84
C MET A 87 2.87 -11.24 13.23
N THR A 88 3.33 -12.06 14.18
CA THR A 88 2.92 -11.97 15.59
C THR A 88 3.95 -11.29 16.48
N ARG A 89 5.24 -11.27 16.10
CA ARG A 89 6.29 -10.52 16.83
C ARG A 89 6.28 -9.05 16.39
N GLN A 90 5.86 -8.16 17.26
CA GLN A 90 5.78 -6.73 16.98
C GLN A 90 7.16 -6.05 17.06
N SER A 91 7.38 -5.05 16.22
CA SER A 91 8.48 -4.10 16.26
C SER A 91 7.97 -2.69 16.61
N PRO A 92 8.84 -1.71 16.90
CA PRO A 92 8.42 -0.33 17.16
C PRO A 92 8.23 0.53 15.90
N HIS A 93 8.44 -0.01 14.69
CA HIS A 93 8.30 0.77 13.45
C HIS A 93 6.82 1.05 13.15
N LEU A 94 6.46 2.33 13.03
CA LEU A 94 5.11 2.79 12.70
C LEU A 94 4.69 2.38 11.28
N ILE A 95 5.59 2.61 10.33
CA ILE A 95 5.49 2.24 8.91
C ILE A 95 6.86 1.74 8.44
N GLY A 96 6.91 1.03 7.31
CA GLY A 96 8.19 0.64 6.70
C GLY A 96 9.04 -0.30 7.56
N ASP A 97 8.42 -1.28 8.23
CA ASP A 97 9.17 -2.27 9.02
C ASP A 97 10.23 -2.98 8.16
N PRO A 98 11.51 -3.03 8.59
CA PRO A 98 12.58 -3.59 7.78
C PRO A 98 12.37 -5.05 7.34
N ARG A 99 11.59 -5.84 8.08
CA ARG A 99 11.25 -7.22 7.71
C ARG A 99 10.29 -7.25 6.53
N ALA A 100 9.28 -6.38 6.54
CA ALA A 100 8.36 -6.22 5.42
C ALA A 100 9.11 -5.67 4.20
N GLN A 101 9.95 -4.65 4.39
CA GLN A 101 10.72 -4.02 3.31
C GLN A 101 11.57 -5.04 2.55
N ARG A 102 12.36 -5.87 3.24
CA ARG A 102 13.18 -6.90 2.57
C ARG A 102 12.38 -7.87 1.70
N LEU A 103 11.15 -8.21 2.11
CA LEU A 103 10.29 -9.09 1.31
C LEU A 103 9.70 -8.35 0.11
N ILE A 104 9.32 -7.09 0.28
CA ILE A 104 8.82 -6.23 -0.79
C ILE A 104 9.92 -5.98 -1.82
N ASP A 105 11.13 -5.63 -1.39
CA ASP A 105 12.29 -5.43 -2.26
C ASP A 105 12.62 -6.69 -3.06
N ALA A 106 12.65 -7.85 -2.39
CA ALA A 106 12.90 -9.13 -3.06
C ALA A 106 11.79 -9.51 -4.05
N LEU A 107 10.53 -9.19 -3.74
CA LEU A 107 9.41 -9.41 -4.63
C LEU A 107 9.55 -8.57 -5.91
N TYR A 108 9.82 -7.27 -5.79
CA TYR A 108 10.00 -6.38 -6.93
C TYR A 108 11.26 -6.66 -7.74
N ALA A 109 12.34 -7.12 -7.10
CA ALA A 109 13.56 -7.56 -7.80
C ALA A 109 13.35 -8.83 -8.63
N GLY A 110 12.26 -9.57 -8.41
CA GLY A 110 11.91 -10.79 -9.14
C GLY A 110 10.86 -10.61 -10.24
N LEU A 111 10.38 -9.38 -10.47
CA LEU A 111 9.50 -9.02 -11.59
C LEU A 111 10.30 -8.85 -12.89
#